data_AF-A0A085EXL7-F1
#
_entry.id   AF-A0A085EXL7-F1
#
_cell.length_a   1.000
_cell.length_b   1.000
_cell.length_c   1.000
_cell.angle_alpha   90.00
_cell.angle_beta   90.00
_cell.angle_gamma   90.00
#
_symmetry.space_group_name_H-M   'P 1'
#
loop_
_entity.id
_entity.type
_entity.pdbx_description
1 polymer ?
#
loop_
_entity_poly.entity_id
_entity_poly.type
_entity_poly.pdbx_seq_one_letter_code
_entity_poly.pdbx_strand_id
1 'polypeptide(L)'
;MITLLRAGLMALALFAVRPASAEENCRSLDSLMPELVAVAAMGARVVMLDEAEAKAALGAIEAERGPPPRPLKLSAMVLIFGDQRAVVLFVEGTEVCLLLPLGLESARRIEAAARGEPA
;
A
#
# COMPACT_ATOMS: atom_id res chain seq x y z
N MET A 1 -60.34 27.80 17.96
CA MET A 1 -59.71 27.32 16.71
C MET A 1 -58.25 27.71 16.72
N ILE A 2 -57.35 26.81 17.12
CA ILE A 2 -55.91 26.94 16.86
C ILE A 2 -55.44 25.59 16.31
N THR A 3 -55.30 25.65 15.00
CA THR A 3 -54.62 24.81 14.01
C THR A 3 -53.55 23.86 14.53
N LEU A 4 -53.72 22.59 14.15
CA LEU A 4 -52.73 21.51 14.21
C LEU A 4 -51.39 21.93 13.58
N LEU A 5 -50.30 21.93 14.35
CA LEU A 5 -48.95 21.77 13.82
C LEU A 5 -48.42 20.40 14.26
N ARG A 6 -48.50 19.43 13.35
CA ARG A 6 -47.33 18.88 12.62
C ARG A 6 -46.30 18.31 13.61
N ALA A 7 -46.40 17.04 13.98
CA ALA A 7 -45.96 15.92 13.14
C ALA A 7 -44.71 16.31 12.33
N GLY A 8 -43.56 16.37 12.99
CA GLY A 8 -42.29 16.77 12.38
C GLY A 8 -41.10 16.33 13.22
N LEU A 9 -41.16 15.12 13.78
CA LEU A 9 -40.09 14.54 14.60
C LEU A 9 -39.88 13.10 14.13
N MET A 10 -39.36 12.92 12.92
CA MET A 10 -38.81 11.65 12.37
C MET A 10 -38.23 11.90 10.97
N ALA A 11 -37.19 12.74 10.88
CA ALA A 11 -36.44 12.92 9.63
C ALA A 11 -34.93 13.13 9.85
N LEU A 12 -34.39 12.64 10.97
CA LEU A 12 -32.96 12.78 11.31
C LEU A 12 -32.16 11.47 11.19
N ALA A 13 -32.75 10.41 10.62
CA ALA A 13 -32.08 9.11 10.49
C ALA A 13 -31.56 8.79 9.07
N LEU A 14 -31.41 9.79 8.18
CA LEU A 14 -30.97 9.57 6.79
C LEU A 14 -29.63 10.20 6.42
N PHE A 15 -28.90 10.79 7.36
CA PHE A 15 -27.46 10.99 7.16
C PHE A 15 -26.73 9.69 7.52
N ALA A 16 -27.01 8.67 6.69
CA ALA A 16 -26.05 7.63 6.38
C ALA A 16 -24.84 8.33 5.72
N VAL A 17 -24.03 8.99 6.55
CA VAL A 17 -22.63 9.24 6.25
C VAL A 17 -21.98 7.88 6.29
N ARG A 18 -22.18 7.11 5.21
CA ARG A 18 -21.06 6.31 4.73
C ARG A 18 -20.09 7.36 4.23
N PRO A 19 -18.98 7.66 4.96
CA PRO A 19 -17.91 8.34 4.25
C PRO A 19 -17.64 7.43 3.07
N ALA A 20 -17.65 8.01 1.87
CA ALA A 20 -17.16 7.35 0.70
C ALA A 20 -15.88 6.63 1.13
N SER A 21 -15.92 5.30 1.12
CA SER A 21 -14.74 4.49 1.28
C SER A 21 -13.70 5.16 0.41
N ALA A 22 -12.59 5.60 0.98
CA ALA A 22 -11.40 5.80 0.17
C ALA A 22 -11.31 4.52 -0.66
N GLU A 23 -11.55 4.61 -1.97
CA GLU A 23 -11.32 3.49 -2.87
C GLU A 23 -9.83 3.23 -2.74
N GLU A 24 -9.47 2.38 -1.78
CA GLU A 24 -8.21 1.67 -1.76
C GLU A 24 -8.25 0.90 -3.07
N ASN A 25 -7.57 1.43 -4.09
CA ASN A 25 -7.38 0.80 -5.38
C ASN A 25 -6.45 -0.40 -5.20
N CYS A 26 -6.85 -1.32 -4.32
CA CYS A 26 -6.22 -2.59 -4.09
C CYS A 26 -6.37 -3.40 -5.37
N ARG A 27 -5.25 -3.99 -5.79
CA ARG A 27 -5.23 -4.94 -6.90
C ARG A 27 -4.65 -6.23 -6.38
N SER A 28 -5.25 -7.35 -6.74
CA SER A 28 -4.70 -8.65 -6.37
C SER A 28 -3.29 -8.80 -6.95
N LEU A 29 -2.37 -9.35 -6.17
CA LEU A 29 -1.01 -9.62 -6.60
C LEU A 29 -1.00 -10.52 -7.83
N ASP A 30 -1.91 -11.50 -7.89
CA ASP A 30 -2.10 -12.37 -9.05
C ASP A 30 -2.47 -11.58 -10.32
N SER A 31 -3.29 -10.54 -10.21
CA SER A 31 -3.63 -9.69 -11.36
C SER A 31 -2.46 -8.82 -11.82
N LEU A 32 -1.51 -8.54 -10.94
CA LEU A 32 -0.29 -7.79 -11.22
C LEU A 32 0.84 -8.68 -11.74
N MET A 33 0.79 -10.00 -11.54
CA MET A 33 1.83 -10.92 -11.98
C MET A 33 2.19 -10.79 -13.47
N PRO A 34 1.24 -10.66 -14.42
CA PRO A 34 1.59 -10.43 -15.82
C PRO A 34 2.39 -9.14 -16.04
N GLU A 35 2.07 -8.07 -15.31
CA GLU A 35 2.81 -6.80 -15.36
C GLU A 35 4.20 -6.94 -14.76
N LEU A 36 4.34 -7.65 -13.62
CA LEU A 36 5.62 -7.93 -12.98
C LEU A 36 6.55 -8.76 -13.88
N VAL A 37 5.99 -9.77 -14.56
CA VAL A 37 6.73 -10.57 -15.54
C VAL A 37 7.15 -9.72 -16.74
N ALA A 38 6.26 -8.85 -17.25
CA ALA A 38 6.57 -7.97 -18.36
C ALA A 38 7.70 -6.99 -18.03
N VAL A 39 7.67 -6.35 -16.86
CA VAL A 39 8.76 -5.42 -16.47
C VAL A 39 10.08 -6.17 -16.24
N ALA A 40 10.02 -7.40 -15.71
CA ALA A 40 11.22 -8.23 -15.57
C ALA A 40 11.82 -8.59 -16.95
N ALA A 41 10.98 -8.91 -17.93
CA ALA A 41 11.42 -9.15 -19.30
C ALA A 41 12.02 -7.90 -19.99
N MET A 42 11.69 -6.70 -19.51
CA MET A 42 12.28 -5.43 -19.94
C MET A 42 13.57 -5.08 -19.20
N GLY A 43 14.09 -5.96 -18.35
CA GLY A 43 15.36 -5.78 -17.64
C GLY A 43 15.23 -5.26 -16.21
N ALA A 44 14.01 -5.01 -15.71
CA ALA A 44 13.81 -4.67 -14.30
C ALA A 44 14.12 -5.88 -13.41
N ARG A 45 14.75 -5.65 -12.25
CA ARG A 45 14.88 -6.70 -11.23
C ARG A 45 13.68 -6.63 -10.29
N VAL A 46 12.97 -7.74 -10.16
CA VAL A 46 11.82 -7.87 -9.23
C VAL A 46 12.24 -8.76 -8.07
N VAL A 47 12.09 -8.27 -6.84
CA VAL A 47 12.42 -8.96 -5.61
C VAL A 47 11.16 -9.06 -4.76
N MET A 48 10.85 -10.27 -4.30
CA MET A 48 9.79 -10.50 -3.34
C MET A 48 10.40 -10.66 -1.96
N LEU A 49 9.86 -9.94 -0.99
CA LEU A 49 10.21 -10.01 0.42
C LEU A 49 9.06 -10.67 1.17
N ASP A 50 9.36 -11.70 1.95
CA ASP A 50 8.35 -12.36 2.78
C ASP A 50 7.86 -11.46 3.93
N GLU A 51 6.96 -11.95 4.78
CA GLU A 51 6.39 -11.13 5.86
C GLU A 51 7.45 -10.58 6.83
N ALA A 52 8.48 -11.37 7.16
CA ALA A 52 9.51 -10.96 8.10
C ALA A 52 10.45 -9.93 7.48
N GLU A 53 10.91 -10.20 6.26
CA GLU A 53 11.73 -9.27 5.46
C GLU A 53 10.96 -7.97 5.18
N ALA A 54 9.67 -8.06 4.83
CA ALA A 54 8.79 -6.91 4.58
C ALA A 54 8.62 -6.03 5.82
N LYS A 55 8.50 -6.61 7.02
CA LYS A 55 8.44 -5.82 8.27
C LYS A 55 9.76 -5.08 8.53
N ALA A 56 10.90 -5.72 8.29
CA ALA A 56 12.20 -5.07 8.40
C ALA A 56 12.34 -3.94 7.35
N ALA A 57 11.94 -4.20 6.10
CA ALA A 57 11.92 -3.21 5.03
C ALA A 57 11.01 -2.02 5.36
N LEU A 58 9.82 -2.26 5.93
CA LEU A 58 8.93 -1.20 6.39
C LEU A 58 9.62 -0.32 7.43
N GLY A 59 10.27 -0.91 8.43
CA GLY A 59 11.01 -0.15 9.44
C GLY A 59 12.09 0.75 8.83
N ALA A 60 12.81 0.27 7.81
CA ALA A 60 13.79 1.07 7.07
C ALA A 60 13.12 2.21 6.26
N ILE A 61 11.99 1.94 5.61
CA ILE A 61 11.21 2.95 4.88
C ILE A 61 10.70 4.03 5.85
N GLU A 62 10.17 3.63 7.01
CA GLU A 62 9.65 4.55 8.02
C GLU A 62 10.74 5.44 8.61
N ALA A 63 11.96 4.91 8.79
CA ALA A 63 13.10 5.70 9.23
C ALA A 63 13.52 6.77 8.20
N GLU A 64 13.41 6.47 6.89
CA GLU A 64 13.78 7.41 5.83
C GLU A 64 12.66 8.42 5.49
N ARG A 65 11.39 8.01 5.58
CA ARG A 65 10.25 8.77 5.02
C ARG A 65 9.11 9.06 5.99
N GLY A 66 9.20 8.54 7.22
CA GLY A 66 8.12 8.58 8.19
C GLY A 66 7.10 7.44 7.99
N PRO A 67 6.14 7.33 8.92
CA PRO A 67 5.15 6.25 8.92
C PRO A 67 4.23 6.31 7.68
N PRO A 68 3.69 5.16 7.24
CA PRO A 68 2.68 5.13 6.18
C PRO A 68 1.41 5.89 6.60
N PRO A 69 0.60 6.36 5.64
CA PRO A 69 -0.60 7.16 5.92
C PRO A 69 -1.67 6.41 6.71
N ARG A 70 -1.57 5.08 6.78
CA ARG A 70 -2.38 4.19 7.60
C ARG A 70 -1.55 3.00 8.07
N PRO A 71 -1.96 2.31 9.15
CA PRO A 71 -1.38 1.02 9.49
C PRO A 71 -1.50 0.03 8.33
N LEU A 72 -0.42 -0.71 8.06
CA LEU A 72 -0.37 -1.73 7.02
C LEU A 72 -0.38 -3.12 7.66
N LYS A 73 -1.24 -4.02 7.17
CA LYS A 73 -1.24 -5.44 7.54
C LYS A 73 -0.38 -6.23 6.55
N LEU A 74 0.91 -5.96 6.57
CA LEU A 74 1.86 -6.54 5.62
C LEU A 74 1.92 -8.06 5.70
N SER A 75 1.79 -8.69 4.54
CA SER A 75 2.07 -10.11 4.31
C SER A 75 3.31 -10.32 3.44
N ALA A 76 3.63 -9.36 2.57
CA ALA A 76 4.84 -9.35 1.75
C ALA A 76 5.14 -7.93 1.24
N MET A 77 6.30 -7.75 0.62
CA MET A 77 6.60 -6.59 -0.23
C MET A 77 7.19 -7.04 -1.56
N VAL A 78 6.92 -6.29 -2.61
CA VAL A 78 7.60 -6.47 -3.90
C VAL A 78 8.41 -5.23 -4.20
N LEU A 79 9.73 -5.38 -4.33
CA LEU A 79 10.63 -4.33 -4.79
C LEU A 79 10.91 -4.51 -6.28
N ILE A 80 10.66 -3.48 -7.05
CA ILE A 80 10.89 -3.44 -8.50
C ILE A 80 11.98 -2.41 -8.75
N PHE A 81 13.13 -2.84 -9.29
CA PHE A 81 14.27 -2.00 -9.61
C PHE A 81 14.35 -1.80 -11.13
N GLY A 82 14.13 -0.58 -11.60
CA GLY A 82 14.44 -0.16 -12.97
C GLY A 82 15.80 0.53 -13.05
N ASP A 83 16.10 1.13 -14.21
CA ASP A 83 17.43 1.70 -14.49
C ASP A 83 17.81 2.90 -13.62
N GLN A 84 16.82 3.71 -13.23
CA GLN A 84 17.05 4.95 -12.46
C GLN A 84 16.15 5.09 -11.23
N ARG A 85 15.12 4.24 -11.11
CA ARG A 85 14.12 4.33 -10.05
C ARG A 85 13.72 2.95 -9.60
N ALA A 86 13.16 2.89 -8.40
CA ALA A 86 12.54 1.69 -7.87
C ALA A 86 11.12 1.98 -7.40
N VAL A 87 10.34 0.93 -7.24
CA VAL A 87 9.00 0.99 -6.66
C VAL A 87 8.89 -0.14 -5.65
N VAL A 88 8.30 0.16 -4.49
CA VAL A 88 7.85 -0.87 -3.56
C VAL A 88 6.33 -1.00 -3.64
N LEU A 89 5.86 -2.24 -3.70
CA LEU A 89 4.46 -2.61 -3.58
C LEU A 89 4.26 -3.25 -2.21
N PHE A 90 3.32 -2.73 -1.43
CA PHE A 90 2.97 -3.27 -0.12
C PHE A 90 1.83 -4.28 -0.30
N VAL A 91 2.08 -5.54 0.06
CA VAL A 91 1.10 -6.62 -0.08
C VAL A 91 0.43 -6.87 1.28
N GLU A 92 -0.90 -6.75 1.33
CA GLU A 92 -1.74 -7.03 2.50
C GLU A 92 -2.64 -8.23 2.19
N GLY A 93 -2.33 -9.38 2.79
CA GLY A 93 -2.91 -10.66 2.36
C GLY A 93 -2.45 -11.03 0.95
N THR A 94 -3.36 -10.93 -0.02
CA THR A 94 -3.10 -11.18 -1.45
C THR A 94 -3.22 -9.92 -2.31
N GLU A 95 -3.46 -8.77 -1.70
CA GLU A 95 -3.76 -7.52 -2.40
C GLU A 95 -2.61 -6.52 -2.26
N VAL A 96 -2.32 -5.79 -3.32
CA VAL A 96 -1.45 -4.62 -3.31
C VAL A 96 -2.32 -3.38 -3.19
N CYS A 97 -2.31 -2.76 -2.01
CA CYS A 97 -3.15 -1.59 -1.71
C CYS A 97 -2.36 -0.28 -1.67
N LEU A 98 -1.03 -0.36 -1.53
CA LEU A 98 -0.15 0.80 -1.51
C LEU A 98 1.06 0.54 -2.41
N LEU A 99 1.48 1.59 -3.11
CA LEU A 99 2.73 1.63 -3.86
C LEU A 99 3.52 2.87 -3.47
N LEU A 100 4.83 2.77 -3.45
CA LEU A 100 5.71 3.89 -3.13
C LEU A 100 6.90 3.94 -4.08
N PRO A 101 7.03 5.00 -4.89
CA PRO A 101 8.24 5.24 -5.68
C PRO A 101 9.43 5.55 -4.78
N LEU A 102 10.56 4.90 -5.06
CA LEU A 102 11.83 5.04 -4.37
C LEU A 102 12.93 5.47 -5.34
N GLY A 103 13.94 6.16 -4.81
CA GLY A 103 15.22 6.28 -5.51
C GLY A 103 15.95 4.94 -5.47
N LEU A 104 16.79 4.65 -6.46
CA LEU A 104 17.49 3.38 -6.55
C LEU A 104 18.35 3.07 -5.32
N GLU A 105 19.11 4.05 -4.83
CA GLU A 105 19.97 3.85 -3.65
C GLU A 105 19.14 3.57 -2.39
N SER A 106 18.03 4.28 -2.19
CA SER A 106 17.10 4.03 -1.08
C SER A 106 16.53 2.62 -1.16
N ALA A 107 16.07 2.17 -2.33
CA ALA A 107 15.57 0.80 -2.49
C ALA A 107 16.63 -0.28 -2.23
N ARG A 108 17.89 -0.05 -2.61
CA ARG A 108 18.99 -0.98 -2.31
C ARG A 108 19.28 -1.07 -0.81
N ARG A 109 19.31 0.07 -0.12
CA ARG A 109 19.48 0.08 1.35
C ARG A 109 18.31 -0.60 2.06
N ILE A 110 17.07 -0.38 1.58
CA ILE A 110 15.88 -1.02 2.12
C ILE A 110 15.94 -2.54 1.93
N GLU A 111 16.36 -3.03 0.75
CA GLU A 111 16.54 -4.47 0.53
C GLU A 111 17.64 -5.04 1.42
N ALA A 112 18.80 -4.37 1.52
CA ALA A 112 19.88 -4.82 2.40
C ALA A 112 19.42 -4.89 3.87
N ALA A 113 18.72 -3.85 4.35
CA ALA A 113 18.15 -3.83 5.68
C ALA A 113 17.12 -4.96 5.89
N ALA A 114 16.27 -5.24 4.89
CA ALA A 114 15.31 -6.34 4.93
C ALA A 114 15.98 -7.71 5.09
N ARG A 115 17.17 -7.87 4.48
CA ARG A 115 17.97 -9.11 4.52
C ARG A 115 18.93 -9.19 5.71
N GLY A 116 18.98 -8.15 6.56
CA GLY A 116 19.96 -8.06 7.64
C GLY A 116 21.40 -7.87 7.14
N GLU A 117 21.56 -7.39 5.91
CA GLU A 117 22.85 -7.09 5.30
C GLU A 117 23.30 -5.67 5.66
N PRO A 118 24.61 -5.40 5.77
CA PRO A 118 25.11 -4.04 5.86
C PRO A 118 24.77 -3.25 4.59
N ALA A 119 24.22 -2.05 4.78
CA ALA A 119 23.79 -1.13 3.73
C ALA A 119 24.94 -0.51 2.92
#